data_AF-A0A9W7LSV7-F1
#
_entry.id   AF-A0A9W7LSV7-F1
#
_cell.length_a   1.000
_cell.length_b   1.000
_cell.length_c   1.000
_cell.angle_alpha   90.00
_cell.angle_beta   90.00
_cell.angle_gamma   90.00
#
_symmetry.space_group_name_H-M   'P 1'
#
loop_
_entity.id
_entity.type
_entity.pdbx_description
1 polymer ?
#
loop_
_entity_poly.entity_id
_entity_poly.type
_entity_poly.pdbx_seq_one_letter_code
_entity_poly.pdbx_strand_id
1 'polypeptide(L)'
;MGERMLKTALWCIQHRPNLRPLMSIVVKMLEGATKIPAPPNPFAAFWLESDASNKNNSTHTTWTDTTCDTGLSSIVADCATPVMKKYRIEMASS
;
A
#
# COMPACT_ATOMS: atom_id res chain seq x y z
N MET A 1 9.36 -26.40 -0.10
CA MET A 1 9.12 -25.67 -1.36
C MET A 1 8.54 -24.26 -1.14
N GLY A 2 7.55 -24.09 -0.25
CA GLY A 2 6.91 -22.78 -0.02
C GLY A 2 7.82 -21.66 0.49
N GLU A 3 8.85 -21.96 1.29
CA GLU A 3 9.77 -20.94 1.81
C GLU A 3 10.49 -20.15 0.70
N ARG A 4 10.88 -20.81 -0.40
CA ARG A 4 11.52 -20.17 -1.56
C ARG A 4 10.56 -19.17 -2.21
N MET A 5 9.33 -19.60 -2.47
CA MET A 5 8.30 -18.76 -3.06
C MET A 5 7.98 -17.56 -2.17
N LEU A 6 7.85 -17.79 -0.85
CA LEU A 6 7.59 -16.74 0.12
C LEU A 6 8.73 -15.72 0.17
N LYS A 7 9.99 -16.15 0.21
CA LYS A 7 11.14 -15.24 0.18
C LYS A 7 11.20 -14.43 -1.12
N THR A 8 10.96 -15.05 -2.28
CA THR A 8 10.91 -14.34 -3.56
C THR A 8 9.76 -13.33 -3.59
N ALA A 9 8.56 -13.73 -3.17
CA ALA A 9 7.40 -12.83 -3.08
C ALA A 9 7.69 -11.65 -2.16
N LEU A 10 8.30 -11.91 -1.01
CA LEU A 10 8.67 -10.87 -0.07
C LEU A 10 9.75 -9.94 -0.60
N TRP A 11 10.55 -10.29 -1.62
CA TRP A 11 11.49 -9.40 -2.33
C TRP A 11 10.84 -8.56 -3.45
N CYS A 12 9.68 -9.00 -3.96
CA CYS A 12 8.94 -8.31 -5.01
C CYS A 12 8.03 -7.19 -4.49
N ILE A 13 7.59 -7.27 -3.23
CA ILE A 13 6.62 -6.33 -2.63
C ILE A 13 7.27 -5.13 -1.93
N GLN A 14 8.59 -4.95 -2.04
CA GLN A 14 9.33 -3.89 -1.34
C GLN A 14 8.80 -2.53 -1.74
N HIS A 15 8.61 -1.67 -0.74
CA HIS A 15 8.16 -0.29 -0.94
C HIS A 15 9.11 0.46 -1.89
N ARG A 16 10.43 0.31 -1.72
CA ARG A 16 11.43 0.90 -2.62
C ARG A 16 11.62 0.02 -3.87
N PRO A 17 11.38 0.54 -5.08
CA PRO A 17 11.48 -0.24 -6.32
C PRO A 17 12.91 -0.72 -6.60
N ASN A 18 13.92 0.04 -6.20
CA ASN A 18 15.33 -0.30 -6.39
C ASN A 18 15.79 -1.54 -5.61
N LEU A 19 15.02 -1.98 -4.62
CA LEU A 19 15.30 -3.21 -3.88
C LEU A 19 14.67 -4.44 -4.55
N ARG A 20 13.77 -4.26 -5.52
CA ARG A 20 13.10 -5.37 -6.20
C ARG A 20 14.07 -6.00 -7.21
N PRO A 21 14.25 -7.33 -7.22
CA PRO A 21 15.12 -7.99 -8.16
C PRO A 21 14.58 -7.91 -9.59
N LEU A 22 15.48 -7.96 -10.57
CA LEU A 22 15.14 -8.12 -11.98
C LEU A 22 14.39 -9.44 -12.21
N MET A 23 13.51 -9.49 -13.21
CA MET A 23 12.72 -10.70 -13.47
C MET A 23 13.59 -11.91 -13.84
N SER A 24 14.73 -11.70 -14.51
CA SER A 24 15.73 -12.74 -14.76
C SER A 24 16.33 -13.34 -13.48
N ILE A 25 16.48 -12.52 -12.43
CA ILE A 25 16.92 -12.97 -11.11
C ILE A 25 15.78 -13.69 -10.39
N VAL A 26 14.55 -13.17 -10.46
CA VAL A 26 13.35 -13.81 -9.89
C VAL A 26 13.18 -15.24 -10.43
N VAL A 27 13.34 -15.45 -11.74
CA VAL A 27 13.27 -16.79 -12.34
C VAL A 27 14.35 -17.72 -11.77
N LYS A 28 15.61 -17.27 -11.69
CA LYS A 28 16.70 -18.05 -11.05
C LYS A 28 16.44 -18.34 -9.57
N MET A 29 15.79 -17.41 -8.87
CA MET A 29 15.32 -17.59 -7.49
C MET A 29 14.12 -18.55 -7.39
N LEU A 30 13.33 -18.77 -8.44
CA LEU A 30 12.23 -19.73 -8.41
C LEU A 30 12.69 -21.14 -8.82
N GLU A 31 13.55 -21.23 -9.82
CA GLU A 31 14.09 -22.48 -10.38
C GLU A 31 15.06 -23.21 -9.44
N GLY A 32 15.60 -22.52 -8.44
CA GLY A 32 16.59 -23.12 -7.55
C GLY A 32 18.03 -22.74 -7.83
N ALA A 33 18.30 -22.09 -8.97
CA ALA A 33 19.63 -21.77 -9.46
C ALA A 33 20.39 -20.75 -8.59
N THR A 34 19.71 -20.03 -7.70
CA THR A 34 20.35 -19.08 -6.79
C THR A 34 19.75 -19.16 -5.38
N LYS A 35 20.60 -18.98 -4.37
CA LYS A 35 20.19 -18.88 -2.96
C LYS A 35 19.52 -17.53 -2.73
N ILE A 36 18.38 -17.55 -2.04
CA ILE A 36 17.64 -16.34 -1.72
C ILE A 36 18.09 -15.81 -0.35
N PRO A 37 18.67 -14.59 -0.28
CA PRO A 37 18.96 -13.95 1.00
C PRO A 37 17.65 -13.58 1.73
N ALA A 38 17.73 -13.38 3.04
CA ALA A 38 16.58 -12.94 3.82
C ALA A 38 16.12 -11.55 3.31
N PRO A 39 14.84 -11.40 2.93
CA PRO A 39 14.29 -10.13 2.47
C PRO A 39 14.25 -9.11 3.62
N PRO A 40 14.54 -7.82 3.35
CA PRO A 40 14.38 -6.76 4.34
C PRO A 40 12.89 -6.57 4.65
N ASN A 41 12.57 -6.09 5.87
CA ASN A 41 11.19 -5.77 6.24
C ASN A 41 10.60 -4.74 5.25
N PRO A 42 9.56 -5.10 4.47
CA PRO A 42 9.04 -4.25 3.40
C PRO A 42 8.44 -2.93 3.92
N PHE A 43 8.08 -2.87 5.21
CA PHE A 43 7.49 -1.71 5.87
C PHE A 43 8.46 -0.92 6.74
N ALA A 44 9.76 -1.27 6.79
CA ALA A 44 10.73 -0.56 7.63
C ALA A 44 10.79 0.95 7.36
N ALA A 45 10.59 1.36 6.10
CA ALA A 45 10.54 2.78 5.73
C ALA A 45 9.29 3.50 6.27
N PHE A 46 8.17 2.79 6.43
CA PHE A 46 6.93 3.35 6.98
C PHE A 46 7.05 3.61 8.49
N TRP A 47 7.75 2.73 9.21
CA TRP A 47 7.93 2.88 10.66
C TRP A 47 8.88 4.02 11.05
N LEU A 48 9.81 4.41 10.18
CA LEU A 48 10.78 5.50 10.46
C LEU A 48 10.14 6.90 10.43
N GLU A 49 8.95 7.07 9.86
CA GLU A 49 8.24 8.36 9.85
C GLU A 49 7.59 8.73 11.19
N SER A 50 7.53 7.81 12.16
CA SER A 50 6.79 8.01 13.42
C SER A 50 7.58 8.70 14.54
N ASP A 51 8.91 8.83 14.43
CA ASP A 51 9.77 9.38 15.51
C ASP A 51 10.33 10.80 15.22
N ALA A 52 9.93 11.46 14.13
CA ALA A 52 10.36 12.83 13.82
C ALA A 52 9.35 13.89 14.32
N SER A 53 9.56 14.39 15.54
CA SER A 53 8.81 15.50 16.12
C SER A 53 9.14 16.87 15.49
N ASN A 54 8.16 17.40 14.74
CA ASN A 54 7.66 18.80 14.63
C ASN A 54 8.46 19.92 13.90
N LYS A 55 7.92 20.39 12.75
CA LYS A 55 7.60 21.81 12.45
C LYS A 55 6.70 21.98 11.19
N ASN A 56 5.43 22.33 11.44
CA ASN A 56 4.44 23.04 10.61
C ASN A 56 4.55 23.06 9.05
N ASN A 57 3.97 22.06 8.40
CA ASN A 57 2.97 22.28 7.35
C ASN A 57 1.93 21.15 7.40
N SER A 58 0.68 21.52 7.67
CA SER A 58 -0.41 20.59 7.88
C SER A 58 -0.83 19.94 6.57
N THR A 59 -0.44 18.68 6.37
CA THR A 59 -1.12 17.75 5.47
C THR A 59 -1.38 16.46 6.24
N HIS A 60 -2.43 16.48 7.05
CA HIS A 60 -2.99 15.30 7.69
C HIS A 60 -3.65 14.44 6.62
N THR A 61 -3.00 13.37 6.17
CA THR A 61 -3.69 12.31 5.43
C THR A 61 -4.51 11.48 6.43
N THR A 62 -5.71 11.95 6.77
CA THR A 62 -6.72 11.06 7.40
C THR A 62 -7.13 10.04 6.34
N TRP A 63 -6.84 8.76 6.56
CA TRP A 63 -7.56 7.70 5.88
C TRP A 63 -8.74 7.32 6.77
N THR A 64 -9.92 7.86 6.49
CA THR A 64 -11.17 7.30 7.02
C THR A 64 -11.72 6.33 5.99
N ASP A 65 -11.50 5.03 6.19
CA ASP A 65 -12.38 4.00 5.64
C ASP A 65 -13.67 4.02 6.48
N THR A 66 -14.61 4.91 6.13
CA THR A 66 -15.95 4.86 6.70
C THR A 66 -16.79 3.88 5.90
N THR A 67 -16.70 2.59 6.25
CA THR A 67 -17.80 1.66 5.97
C THR A 67 -18.88 1.95 7.01
N CYS A 68 -20.04 2.36 6.53
CA CYS A 68 -21.21 2.62 7.35
C CYS A 68 -21.84 1.30 7.80
N ASP A 69 -21.93 1.08 9.11
CA ASP A 69 -23.13 0.50 9.70
C ASP A 69 -23.22 0.81 11.20
N THR A 70 -24.31 1.51 11.53
CA THR A 70 -24.95 1.70 12.85
C THR A 70 -24.27 2.62 13.89
N GLY A 71 -24.58 3.92 13.78
CA GLY A 71 -25.34 4.62 14.82
C GLY A 71 -24.60 5.47 15.85
N LEU A 72 -24.17 6.68 15.49
CA LEU A 72 -24.38 7.87 16.34
C LEU A 72 -24.41 9.16 15.51
N SER A 73 -25.28 10.07 15.92
CA SER A 73 -25.90 11.18 15.21
C SER A 73 -25.01 12.17 14.44
N SER A 74 -25.60 12.65 13.33
CA SER A 74 -25.29 13.87 12.55
C SER A 74 -24.17 13.82 11.50
N ILE A 75 -24.38 13.01 10.45
CA ILE A 75 -24.17 13.39 9.05
C ILE A 75 -24.96 12.38 8.20
N VAL A 76 -25.86 12.87 7.34
CA VAL A 76 -26.68 12.03 6.46
C VAL A 76 -25.76 11.54 5.35
N ALA A 77 -25.48 10.24 5.30
CA ALA A 77 -24.67 9.62 4.25
C ALA A 77 -25.59 9.26 3.08
N ASP A 78 -25.64 10.11 2.06
CA ASP A 78 -26.15 9.71 0.75
C ASP A 78 -25.10 8.84 0.06
N CYS A 79 -25.39 7.55 -0.07
CA CYS A 79 -24.55 6.57 -0.75
C CYS A 79 -24.66 6.71 -2.28
N ALA A 80 -24.21 7.84 -2.83
CA ALA A 80 -24.04 8.00 -4.27
C ALA A 80 -22.76 7.29 -4.73
N THR A 81 -22.87 6.39 -5.72
CA THR A 81 -21.71 5.77 -6.36
C THR A 81 -21.05 6.78 -7.32
N PRO A 82 -19.74 7.08 -7.18
CA PRO A 82 -19.10 8.04 -8.07
C PRO A 82 -18.90 7.43 -9.47
N VAL A 83 -19.57 8.00 -10.48
CA VAL A 83 -19.31 7.68 -11.89
C VAL A 83 -18.01 8.34 -12.33
N MET A 84 -17.00 7.52 -12.61
CA MET A 84 -15.68 7.94 -13.07
C MET A 84 -15.73 8.30 -14.57
N LYS A 85 -15.70 9.58 -14.92
CA LYS A 85 -15.31 10.02 -16.27
C LYS A 85 -13.88 10.55 -16.25
N LYS A 86 -13.09 10.05 -17.18
CA LYS A 86 -11.64 10.27 -17.33
C LYS A 86 -11.27 11.76 -17.10
N TYR A 87 -10.74 12.02 -15.90
CA TYR A 87 -10.14 13.27 -15.39
C TYR A 87 -11.02 14.49 -15.04
N ARG A 88 -12.21 14.32 -14.45
CA ARG A 88 -12.77 15.32 -13.51
C ARG A 88 -13.93 14.71 -12.71
N ILE A 89 -13.93 14.85 -11.39
CA ILE A 89 -15.07 14.45 -10.55
C ILE A 89 -15.95 15.70 -10.38
N GLU A 90 -17.14 15.68 -10.97
CA GLU A 90 -18.18 16.69 -10.75
C GLU A 90 -19.36 16.01 -10.05
N MET A 91 -19.86 16.62 -8.98
CA MET A 91 -20.96 16.06 -8.19
C MET A 91 -22.29 16.40 -8.87
N ALA A 92 -23.08 15.41 -9.25
CA ALA A 92 -24.47 15.61 -9.69
C ALA A 92 -25.42 15.43 -8.50
N SER A 93 -26.33 16.38 -8.30
CA SER A 93 -27.42 16.31 -7.32
C SER A 93 -28.70 15.83 -8.00
N SER A 94 -29.47 14.97 -7.33
CA SER A 94 -30.92 14.84 -7.56
C SER A 94 -31.69 15.86 -6.73
#